data_AF-A0A8S9YWL5-F1
#
_entry.id   AF-A0A8S9YWL5-F1
#
_cell.length_a   1.000
_cell.length_b   1.000
_cell.length_c   1.000
_cell.angle_alpha   90.00
_cell.angle_beta   90.00
_cell.angle_gamma   90.00
#
_symmetry.space_group_name_H-M   'P 1'
#
loop_
_entity.id
_entity.type
_entity.pdbx_description
1 polymer ?
#
loop_
_entity_poly.entity_id
_entity_poly.type
_entity_poly.pdbx_seq_one_letter_code
_entity_poly.pdbx_strand_id
1 'polypeptide(L)'
;MLLKQEGVSGQSNLYDTIRNNVNTTKFADMIDSAMMRDVFVTADCSGGVQCLTVFVPDNAAVDAMAQILNWPSLVPAKRTMVIYGHILKDSKRLTAAEWVQSGISLNLMDNGFGTGRQNTLAYLNTRYAFQTKVANQPKYLINRASFVTPDIQATNGMVHVINHVLYTPSINVPFVDYLVAQNDLKNTAEFWMTIGSDPKYTPFNDQRYGDKALYATYFLVTDDAWSKIPQDKLKMLQTNKTLLANVLSYQYLPNQIVYKQWTSIQPEILLYSGFPTNPGAPDTTQLQSAMLTNSTTGQVFITSGGSIAQLVDNGEDIKQAVVYKINAALGFVYETRDEVIRRLSPGFLQLCQSISTCNSMLTGEGQLTFFIPNDFAMSKLNAMNESQKVRIPTIY
;
A
#
# COMPACT_ATOMS: atom_id res chain seq x y z
N MET A 1 4.07 51.57 20.91
CA MET A 1 2.69 51.21 20.55
C MET A 1 2.64 49.69 20.44
N LEU A 2 2.33 49.03 21.55
CA LEU A 2 2.22 47.58 21.68
C LEU A 2 0.79 47.19 21.29
N LEU A 3 0.60 46.56 20.13
CA LEU A 3 -0.65 45.91 19.80
C LEU A 3 -0.73 44.62 20.61
N LYS A 4 -1.45 44.66 21.74
CA LYS A 4 -2.04 43.48 22.36
C LYS A 4 -2.91 42.81 21.29
N GLN A 5 -2.60 41.56 20.93
CA GLN A 5 -3.56 40.70 20.27
C GLN A 5 -4.72 40.48 21.24
N GLU A 6 -5.87 41.07 20.91
CA GLU A 6 -7.13 40.79 21.57
C GLU A 6 -7.47 39.31 21.40
N GLY A 7 -7.75 38.63 22.51
CA GLY A 7 -8.18 37.25 22.51
C GLY A 7 -9.50 37.11 21.75
N VAL A 8 -9.53 36.25 20.74
CA VAL A 8 -10.74 35.91 19.99
C VAL A 8 -11.70 35.17 20.92
N SER A 9 -12.79 35.83 21.34
CA SER A 9 -13.89 35.15 22.02
C SER A 9 -14.59 34.23 21.03
N GLY A 10 -14.42 32.90 21.18
CA GLY A 10 -15.10 31.91 20.34
C GLY A 10 -14.32 30.62 20.04
N GLN A 11 -13.02 30.54 20.37
CA GLN A 11 -12.27 29.29 20.24
C GLN A 11 -12.54 28.37 21.44
N SER A 12 -12.86 27.11 21.17
CA SER A 12 -13.03 26.07 22.20
C SER A 12 -11.74 25.27 22.40
N ASN A 13 -11.64 24.49 23.50
CA ASN A 13 -10.54 23.54 23.68
C ASN A 13 -10.61 22.41 22.63
N LEU A 14 -9.58 21.57 22.55
CA LEU A 14 -9.51 20.46 21.59
C LEU A 14 -10.73 19.54 21.67
N TYR A 15 -11.16 19.14 22.87
CA TYR A 15 -12.30 18.23 23.02
C TYR A 15 -13.58 18.86 22.45
N ASP A 16 -13.89 20.10 22.84
CA ASP A 16 -15.08 20.80 22.37
C ASP A 16 -15.01 21.09 20.87
N THR A 17 -13.82 21.39 20.33
CA THR A 17 -13.58 21.57 18.89
C THR A 17 -13.92 20.30 18.11
N ILE A 18 -13.55 19.12 18.64
CA ILE A 18 -13.85 17.81 18.04
C ILE A 18 -15.34 17.47 18.22
N ARG A 19 -15.89 17.67 19.43
CA ARG A 19 -17.26 17.28 19.79
C ARG A 19 -18.32 18.11 19.08
N ASN A 20 -18.04 19.38 18.82
CA ASN A 20 -18.96 20.31 18.16
C ASN A 20 -18.83 20.31 16.63
N ASN A 21 -17.79 19.67 16.08
CA ASN A 21 -17.66 19.49 14.64
C ASN A 21 -18.49 18.27 14.19
N VAL A 22 -19.48 18.53 13.34
CA VAL A 22 -20.44 17.53 12.85
C VAL A 22 -19.79 16.33 12.14
N ASN A 23 -18.58 16.50 11.60
CA ASN A 23 -17.86 15.46 10.88
C ASN A 23 -17.03 14.56 11.79
N THR A 24 -16.88 14.90 13.08
CA THR A 24 -15.95 14.21 14.00
C THR A 24 -16.56 13.81 15.34
N THR A 25 -17.89 13.94 15.48
CA THR A 25 -18.64 13.60 16.69
C THR A 25 -18.37 12.18 17.19
N LYS A 26 -18.25 11.20 16.28
CA LYS A 26 -18.01 9.80 16.65
C LYS A 26 -16.62 9.58 17.25
N PHE A 27 -15.62 10.35 16.84
CA PHE A 27 -14.31 10.28 17.48
C PHE A 27 -14.35 10.86 18.90
N ALA A 28 -15.15 11.90 19.15
CA ALA A 28 -15.38 12.38 20.51
C ALA A 28 -16.04 11.31 21.39
N ASP A 29 -17.03 10.57 20.86
CA ASP A 29 -17.64 9.44 21.58
C ASP A 29 -16.61 8.34 21.88
N MET A 30 -15.66 8.07 20.95
CA MET A 30 -14.55 7.16 21.22
C MET A 30 -13.64 7.67 22.34
N ILE A 31 -13.29 8.97 22.35
CA ILE A 31 -12.51 9.60 23.44
C ILE A 31 -13.19 9.41 24.79
N ASP A 32 -14.50 9.66 24.86
CA ASP A 32 -15.29 9.51 26.09
C ASP A 32 -15.34 8.04 26.54
N SER A 33 -15.60 7.11 25.61
CA SER A 33 -15.64 5.67 25.92
C SER A 33 -14.27 5.08 26.31
N ALA A 34 -13.18 5.77 25.98
CA ALA A 34 -11.82 5.46 26.40
C ALA A 34 -11.41 6.18 27.69
N MET A 35 -12.30 7.00 28.28
CA MET A 35 -12.03 7.84 29.47
C MET A 35 -10.85 8.79 29.27
N MET A 36 -10.67 9.32 28.06
CA MET A 36 -9.52 10.15 27.69
C MET A 36 -9.83 11.64 27.56
N ARG A 37 -11.04 12.07 27.92
CA ARG A 37 -11.48 13.47 27.78
C ARG A 37 -10.50 14.47 28.38
N ASP A 38 -9.98 14.20 29.58
CA ASP A 38 -9.08 15.11 30.30
C ASP A 38 -7.83 15.44 29.48
N VAL A 39 -7.27 14.48 28.73
CA VAL A 39 -6.08 14.69 27.88
C VAL A 39 -6.31 15.82 26.86
N PHE A 40 -7.53 15.95 26.34
CA PHE A 40 -7.89 16.95 25.33
C PHE A 40 -8.34 18.27 25.96
N VAL A 41 -8.84 18.26 27.19
CA VAL A 41 -9.27 19.48 27.90
C VAL A 41 -8.08 20.17 28.57
N THR A 42 -7.17 19.42 29.18
CA THR A 42 -6.07 19.96 29.99
C THR A 42 -4.76 20.15 29.23
N ALA A 43 -4.73 19.87 27.92
CA ALA A 43 -3.57 20.21 27.10
C ALA A 43 -3.23 21.70 27.23
N ASP A 44 -1.96 22.06 27.04
CA ASP A 44 -1.51 23.45 27.12
C ASP A 44 -0.46 23.75 26.05
N CYS A 45 -0.66 24.87 25.36
CA CYS A 45 0.26 25.40 24.36
C CYS A 45 0.88 26.74 24.79
N SER A 46 0.79 27.10 26.07
CA SER A 46 1.31 28.36 26.64
C SER A 46 2.77 28.27 27.11
N GLY A 47 3.31 27.06 27.32
CA GLY A 47 4.74 26.84 27.58
C GLY A 47 5.17 25.36 27.54
N GLY A 48 6.26 25.06 26.81
CA GLY A 48 6.88 23.71 26.77
C GLY A 48 6.14 22.63 25.96
N VAL A 49 6.66 21.39 25.98
CA VAL A 49 6.27 20.21 25.15
C VAL A 49 4.93 19.58 25.60
N GLN A 50 3.88 20.37 25.75
CA GLN A 50 2.54 19.89 26.11
C GLN A 50 1.46 20.26 25.08
N CYS A 51 1.86 20.91 23.98
CA CYS A 51 0.92 21.28 22.94
C CYS A 51 0.55 20.04 22.12
N LEU A 52 -0.77 19.82 21.94
CA LEU A 52 -1.25 18.68 21.19
C LEU A 52 -1.64 19.09 19.77
N THR A 53 -1.14 18.32 18.81
CA THR A 53 -1.67 18.26 17.46
C THR A 53 -2.41 16.93 17.32
N VAL A 54 -3.71 17.00 17.04
CA VAL A 54 -4.62 15.84 17.01
C VAL A 54 -5.08 15.59 15.58
N PHE A 55 -4.84 14.38 15.09
CA PHE A 55 -5.36 13.91 13.81
C PHE A 55 -6.69 13.21 14.03
N VAL A 56 -7.80 13.84 13.68
CA VAL A 56 -9.14 13.40 14.06
C VAL A 56 -9.77 12.65 12.89
N PRO A 57 -10.02 11.33 12.99
CA PRO A 57 -10.73 10.62 11.94
C PRO A 57 -12.16 11.14 11.81
N ASP A 58 -12.62 11.30 10.57
CA ASP A 58 -14.02 11.62 10.30
C ASP A 58 -14.96 10.47 10.74
N ASN A 59 -16.25 10.77 10.80
CA ASN A 59 -17.26 9.82 11.25
C ASN A 59 -17.29 8.53 10.42
N ALA A 60 -17.03 8.59 9.11
CA ALA A 60 -17.03 7.41 8.25
C ALA A 60 -15.81 6.51 8.53
N ALA A 61 -14.65 7.12 8.75
CA ALA A 61 -13.43 6.44 9.17
C ALA A 61 -13.61 5.74 10.52
N VAL A 62 -14.26 6.42 11.48
CA VAL A 62 -14.58 5.85 12.80
C VAL A 62 -15.50 4.65 12.66
N ASP A 63 -16.57 4.74 11.86
CA ASP A 63 -17.49 3.62 11.65
C ASP A 63 -16.80 2.39 11.08
N ALA A 64 -16.01 2.59 10.02
CA ALA A 64 -15.28 1.51 9.37
C ALA A 64 -14.33 0.81 10.34
N MET A 65 -13.58 1.58 11.14
CA MET A 65 -12.63 1.01 12.08
C MET A 65 -13.29 0.39 13.32
N ALA A 66 -14.37 0.98 13.83
CA ALA A 66 -15.07 0.47 15.01
C ALA A 66 -15.60 -0.95 14.78
N GLN A 67 -16.03 -1.26 13.55
CA GLN A 67 -16.40 -2.61 13.13
C GLN A 67 -15.19 -3.55 13.11
N ILE A 68 -14.09 -3.15 12.48
CA ILE A 68 -12.86 -3.96 12.36
C ILE A 68 -12.29 -4.32 13.73
N LEU A 69 -12.23 -3.35 14.65
CA LEU A 69 -11.68 -3.57 15.99
C LEU A 69 -12.66 -4.20 16.98
N ASN A 70 -13.94 -4.36 16.60
CA ASN A 70 -15.03 -4.66 17.53
C ASN A 70 -14.97 -3.73 18.76
N TRP A 71 -15.01 -2.42 18.52
CA TRP A 71 -14.79 -1.38 19.54
C TRP A 71 -15.54 -1.60 20.87
N PRO A 72 -16.83 -1.99 20.88
CA PRO A 72 -17.58 -2.23 22.13
C PRO A 72 -16.98 -3.34 22.99
N SER A 73 -16.29 -4.31 22.38
CA SER A 73 -15.64 -5.43 23.07
C SER A 73 -14.14 -5.23 23.26
N LEU A 74 -13.57 -4.15 22.71
CA LEU A 74 -12.15 -3.87 22.80
C LEU A 74 -11.76 -3.51 24.24
N VAL A 75 -10.70 -4.16 24.75
CA VAL A 75 -10.23 -3.91 26.11
C VAL A 75 -9.79 -2.45 26.32
N PRO A 76 -9.97 -1.87 27.53
CA PRO A 76 -9.70 -0.44 27.77
C PRO A 76 -8.32 0.02 27.32
N ALA A 77 -7.26 -0.74 27.60
CA ALA A 77 -5.90 -0.40 27.20
C ALA A 77 -5.75 -0.24 25.68
N LYS A 78 -6.41 -1.09 24.88
CA LYS A 78 -6.38 -1.00 23.42
C LYS A 78 -7.20 0.19 22.91
N ARG A 79 -8.33 0.53 23.54
CA ARG A 79 -9.09 1.76 23.21
C ARG A 79 -8.22 3.00 23.40
N THR A 80 -7.52 3.08 24.52
CA THR A 80 -6.57 4.16 24.81
C THR A 80 -5.44 4.23 23.79
N MET A 81 -4.88 3.09 23.36
CA MET A 81 -3.86 3.06 22.30
C MET A 81 -4.37 3.58 20.94
N VAL A 82 -5.62 3.28 20.58
CA VAL A 82 -6.24 3.81 19.35
C VAL A 82 -6.26 5.33 19.41
N ILE A 83 -6.76 5.93 20.50
CA ILE A 83 -6.82 7.39 20.65
C ILE A 83 -5.41 8.00 20.68
N TYR A 84 -4.46 7.41 21.41
CA TYR A 84 -3.08 7.90 21.41
C TYR A 84 -2.39 7.81 20.05
N GLY A 85 -2.80 6.88 19.18
CA GLY A 85 -2.37 6.80 17.78
C GLY A 85 -2.74 8.02 16.92
N HIS A 86 -3.46 8.99 17.48
CA HIS A 86 -3.90 10.22 16.82
C HIS A 86 -3.35 11.48 17.46
N ILE A 87 -2.53 11.36 18.53
CA ILE A 87 -2.03 12.50 19.30
C ILE A 87 -0.53 12.65 19.08
N LEU A 88 -0.15 13.80 18.56
CA LEU A 88 1.23 14.28 18.52
C LEU A 88 1.44 15.31 19.61
N LYS A 89 2.47 15.11 20.43
CA LYS A 89 2.93 16.07 21.43
C LYS A 89 4.09 16.86 20.85
N ASP A 90 4.01 18.18 20.88
CA ASP A 90 5.09 19.07 20.46
C ASP A 90 5.14 20.31 21.38
N SER A 91 6.20 21.09 21.21
CA SER A 91 6.39 22.43 21.78
C SER A 91 5.43 23.49 21.20
N LYS A 92 4.80 23.22 20.05
CA LYS A 92 3.90 24.16 19.36
C LYS A 92 2.75 23.47 18.65
N ARG A 93 1.76 24.27 18.24
CA ARG A 93 0.73 23.84 17.28
C ARG A 93 1.41 23.59 15.94
N LEU A 94 1.23 22.42 15.36
CA LEU A 94 1.77 22.12 14.04
C LEU A 94 0.66 22.23 13.01
N THR A 95 0.84 23.09 12.01
CA THR A 95 0.02 23.05 10.79
C THR A 95 0.30 21.77 10.00
N ALA A 96 -0.57 21.40 9.06
CA ALA A 96 -0.36 20.26 8.19
C ALA A 96 0.93 20.41 7.37
N ALA A 97 1.24 21.64 6.94
CA ALA A 97 2.47 21.98 6.24
C ALA A 97 3.72 21.79 7.11
N GLU A 98 3.67 22.15 8.39
CA GLU A 98 4.78 21.94 9.33
C GLU A 98 4.91 20.47 9.74
N TRP A 99 3.80 19.77 9.92
CA TRP A 99 3.77 18.34 10.25
C TRP A 99 4.56 17.53 9.22
N VAL A 100 4.31 17.73 7.93
CA VAL A 100 5.01 16.98 6.87
C VAL A 100 6.49 17.33 6.74
N GLN A 101 6.96 18.37 7.44
CA GLN A 101 8.38 18.73 7.55
C GLN A 101 8.98 18.34 8.92
N SER A 102 8.16 17.89 9.86
CA SER A 102 8.59 17.48 11.21
C SER A 102 9.18 16.07 11.24
N GLY A 103 9.81 15.71 12.36
CA GLY A 103 10.35 14.37 12.55
C GLY A 103 11.63 14.07 11.77
N ILE A 104 11.93 12.78 11.62
CA ILE A 104 13.17 12.28 11.02
C ILE A 104 12.93 11.99 9.54
N SER A 105 13.83 12.45 8.66
CA SER A 105 13.79 12.12 7.24
C SER A 105 14.10 10.63 7.01
N LEU A 106 13.32 9.95 6.18
CA LEU A 106 13.49 8.52 5.89
C LEU A 106 14.35 8.26 4.64
N ASN A 107 14.50 9.25 3.75
CA ASN A 107 15.17 9.10 2.47
C ASN A 107 14.63 7.91 1.63
N LEU A 108 13.31 7.77 1.59
CA LEU A 108 12.63 6.81 0.71
C LEU A 108 12.73 7.26 -0.75
N MET A 109 12.47 6.35 -1.68
CA MET A 109 12.28 6.70 -3.09
C MET A 109 11.04 7.56 -3.25
N ASP A 110 11.18 8.67 -3.98
CA ASP A 110 10.04 9.53 -4.29
C ASP A 110 9.22 8.92 -5.43
N ASN A 111 7.99 8.51 -5.11
CA ASN A 111 7.00 7.97 -6.04
C ASN A 111 5.91 9.00 -6.40
N GLY A 112 6.19 10.30 -6.21
CA GLY A 112 5.24 11.40 -6.41
C GLY A 112 4.60 11.92 -5.12
N PHE A 113 4.95 11.34 -3.97
CA PHE A 113 4.46 11.71 -2.64
C PHE A 113 5.57 12.14 -1.67
N GLY A 114 6.78 12.34 -2.18
CA GLY A 114 7.96 12.74 -1.43
C GLY A 114 8.71 11.56 -0.80
N THR A 115 9.87 11.86 -0.22
CA THR A 115 10.80 10.86 0.34
C THR A 115 10.46 10.40 1.76
N GLY A 116 9.30 10.82 2.28
CA GLY A 116 8.76 10.41 3.58
C GLY A 116 9.50 10.96 4.79
N ARG A 117 8.75 11.24 5.86
CA ARG A 117 9.29 11.51 7.19
C ARG A 117 8.62 10.63 8.22
N GLN A 118 9.37 10.22 9.23
CA GLN A 118 8.83 9.48 10.36
C GLN A 118 8.68 10.38 11.59
N ASN A 119 7.53 10.22 12.24
CA ASN A 119 7.22 10.85 13.51
C ASN A 119 6.74 9.79 14.50
N THR A 120 7.12 9.96 15.76
CA THR A 120 6.64 9.10 16.84
C THR A 120 5.50 9.81 17.54
N LEU A 121 4.30 9.25 17.46
CA LEU A 121 3.17 9.73 18.26
C LEU A 121 3.33 9.30 19.72
N ALA A 122 2.51 9.85 20.63
CA ALA A 122 2.73 9.87 22.07
C ALA A 122 3.11 8.52 22.75
N TYR A 123 2.84 7.36 22.13
CA TYR A 123 3.14 6.02 22.66
C TYR A 123 3.75 5.05 21.61
N LEU A 124 4.79 5.49 20.88
CA LEU A 124 5.70 4.65 20.06
C LEU A 124 5.18 4.13 18.73
N ASN A 125 3.99 4.56 18.28
CA ASN A 125 3.54 4.23 16.95
C ASN A 125 4.17 5.19 15.93
N THR A 126 5.07 4.67 15.11
CA THR A 126 5.66 5.43 14.00
C THR A 126 4.59 5.76 12.97
N ARG A 127 4.49 7.04 12.60
CA ARG A 127 3.65 7.52 11.51
C ARG A 127 4.52 8.13 10.43
N TYR A 128 4.10 7.92 9.21
CA TYR A 128 4.78 8.39 8.03
C TYR A 128 4.04 9.59 7.47
N ALA A 129 4.73 10.72 7.40
CA ALA A 129 4.23 11.93 6.80
C ALA A 129 4.67 12.00 5.33
N PHE A 130 3.72 12.27 4.45
CA PHE A 130 3.93 12.41 3.01
C PHE A 130 3.18 13.64 2.49
N GLN A 131 3.60 14.15 1.33
CA GLN A 131 2.91 15.25 0.67
C GLN A 131 3.01 15.13 -0.85
N THR A 132 1.97 15.57 -1.54
CA THR A 132 2.00 15.73 -3.00
C THR A 132 1.28 17.01 -3.40
N LYS A 133 1.19 17.31 -4.69
CA LYS A 133 0.45 18.45 -5.24
C LYS A 133 -0.54 17.98 -6.30
N VAL A 134 -1.79 18.40 -6.16
CA VAL A 134 -2.84 18.22 -7.18
C VAL A 134 -3.27 19.60 -7.65
N ALA A 135 -3.15 19.88 -8.95
CA ALA A 135 -3.45 21.21 -9.50
C ALA A 135 -2.78 22.36 -8.71
N ASN A 136 -1.49 22.18 -8.39
CA ASN A 136 -0.68 23.07 -7.55
C ASN A 136 -1.12 23.24 -6.08
N GLN A 137 -2.15 22.53 -5.64
CA GLN A 137 -2.59 22.54 -4.23
C GLN A 137 -1.95 21.39 -3.46
N PRO A 138 -1.35 21.65 -2.29
CA PRO A 138 -0.74 20.60 -1.48
C PRO A 138 -1.80 19.62 -0.98
N LYS A 139 -1.45 18.33 -0.99
CA LYS A 139 -2.17 17.25 -0.34
C LYS A 139 -1.26 16.65 0.71
N TYR A 140 -1.67 16.70 1.96
CA TYR A 140 -0.94 16.16 3.10
C TYR A 140 -1.49 14.77 3.45
N LEU A 141 -0.59 13.89 3.85
CA LEU A 141 -0.87 12.49 4.11
C LEU A 141 -0.18 12.04 5.40
N ILE A 142 -0.86 11.18 6.14
CA ILE A 142 -0.33 10.48 7.31
C ILE A 142 -0.67 9.00 7.19
N ASN A 143 0.34 8.18 6.93
CA ASN A 143 0.17 6.80 6.44
C ASN A 143 -0.78 6.78 5.23
N ARG A 144 -1.84 5.95 5.31
CA ARG A 144 -2.93 5.87 4.34
C ARG A 144 -3.94 7.01 4.41
N ALA A 145 -3.92 7.82 5.47
CA ALA A 145 -4.93 8.85 5.70
C ALA A 145 -4.60 10.15 4.94
N SER A 146 -5.63 10.70 4.30
CA SER A 146 -5.62 12.04 3.71
C SER A 146 -6.25 13.04 4.66
N PHE A 147 -5.70 14.26 4.66
CA PHE A 147 -6.28 15.38 5.38
C PHE A 147 -7.54 15.85 4.65
N VAL A 148 -8.67 15.86 5.37
CA VAL A 148 -9.99 16.33 4.90
C VAL A 148 -10.15 17.81 5.23
N THR A 149 -9.85 18.19 6.47
CA THR A 149 -9.88 19.59 6.92
C THR A 149 -8.69 19.84 7.83
N PRO A 150 -7.57 20.35 7.28
CA PRO A 150 -6.39 20.66 8.08
C PRO A 150 -6.58 21.97 8.87
N ASP A 151 -5.74 22.15 9.89
CA ASP A 151 -5.41 23.43 10.51
C ASP A 151 -6.56 24.09 11.29
N ILE A 152 -7.39 23.28 11.96
CA ILE A 152 -8.45 23.77 12.86
C ILE A 152 -7.83 24.12 14.21
N GLN A 153 -7.68 25.41 14.48
CA GLN A 153 -7.08 25.90 15.72
C GLN A 153 -8.03 25.76 16.92
N ALA A 154 -7.53 25.14 17.98
CA ALA A 154 -8.16 25.10 19.31
C ALA A 154 -7.37 25.96 20.30
N THR A 155 -7.99 26.35 21.41
CA THR A 155 -7.33 27.17 22.45
C THR A 155 -6.10 26.48 23.04
N ASN A 156 -6.09 25.16 23.09
CA ASN A 156 -5.03 24.34 23.65
C ASN A 156 -4.41 23.32 22.68
N GLY A 157 -4.55 23.54 21.36
CA GLY A 157 -3.89 22.68 20.37
C GLY A 157 -4.30 22.95 18.92
N MET A 158 -4.04 21.96 18.07
CA MET A 158 -4.42 21.94 16.66
C MET A 158 -5.18 20.65 16.34
N VAL A 159 -6.25 20.76 15.54
CA VAL A 159 -7.00 19.63 15.01
C VAL A 159 -6.83 19.55 13.50
N HIS A 160 -6.55 18.35 12.99
CA HIS A 160 -6.61 18.02 11.56
C HIS A 160 -7.62 16.90 11.35
N VAL A 161 -8.69 17.15 10.61
CA VAL A 161 -9.64 16.09 10.24
C VAL A 161 -9.02 15.24 9.13
N ILE A 162 -9.02 13.91 9.29
CA ILE A 162 -8.47 12.92 8.35
C ILE A 162 -9.50 11.84 8.03
N ASN A 163 -9.36 11.16 6.90
CA ASN A 163 -10.33 10.17 6.42
C ASN A 163 -10.05 8.70 6.82
N HIS A 164 -9.11 8.46 7.74
CA HIS A 164 -8.79 7.12 8.22
C HIS A 164 -8.35 7.14 9.68
N VAL A 165 -8.64 6.06 10.41
CA VAL A 165 -8.10 5.86 11.76
C VAL A 165 -6.65 5.40 11.68
N LEU A 166 -5.78 6.08 12.43
CA LEU A 166 -4.34 5.85 12.52
C LEU A 166 -3.99 4.78 13.54
N TYR A 167 -4.57 3.59 13.41
CA TYR A 167 -4.22 2.45 14.25
C TYR A 167 -4.48 1.16 13.51
N THR A 168 -3.51 0.24 13.57
CA THR A 168 -3.69 -1.15 13.18
C THR A 168 -3.10 -2.04 14.27
N PRO A 169 -3.67 -3.24 14.54
CA PRO A 169 -3.12 -4.15 15.54
C PRO A 169 -1.69 -4.59 15.23
N SER A 170 -1.30 -4.61 13.95
CA SER A 170 -0.03 -5.17 13.49
C SER A 170 1.10 -4.15 13.38
N ILE A 171 0.87 -2.88 13.74
CA ILE A 171 1.76 -1.75 13.37
C ILE A 171 3.21 -1.84 13.84
N ASN A 172 3.48 -2.63 14.88
CA ASN A 172 4.82 -2.89 15.41
C ASN A 172 5.24 -4.35 15.27
N VAL A 173 4.48 -5.18 14.55
CA VAL A 173 4.77 -6.59 14.32
C VAL A 173 5.85 -6.70 13.23
N PRO A 174 6.95 -7.42 13.46
CA PRO A 174 7.94 -7.72 12.43
C PRO A 174 7.34 -8.49 11.23
N PHE A 175 7.93 -8.34 10.05
CA PHE A 175 7.42 -8.95 8.83
C PHE A 175 7.21 -10.48 8.91
N VAL A 176 8.20 -11.22 9.41
CA VAL A 176 8.10 -12.69 9.53
C VAL A 176 7.00 -13.10 10.52
N ASP A 177 6.91 -12.41 11.67
CA ASP A 177 5.88 -12.66 12.67
C ASP A 177 4.47 -12.37 12.12
N TYR A 178 4.34 -11.32 11.31
CA TYR A 178 3.09 -11.01 10.63
C TYR A 178 2.70 -12.14 9.68
N LEU A 179 3.63 -12.61 8.83
CA LEU A 179 3.39 -13.67 7.86
C LEU A 179 2.90 -14.96 8.51
N VAL A 180 3.59 -15.44 9.55
CA VAL A 180 3.24 -16.72 10.21
C VAL A 180 1.92 -16.65 10.97
N ALA A 181 1.48 -15.46 11.36
CA ALA A 181 0.19 -15.25 12.01
C ALA A 181 -1.00 -15.25 11.04
N GLN A 182 -0.77 -15.13 9.72
CA GLN A 182 -1.84 -15.13 8.72
C GLN A 182 -2.23 -16.55 8.32
N ASN A 183 -3.53 -16.86 8.43
CA ASN A 183 -4.06 -18.18 8.07
C ASN A 183 -4.09 -18.46 6.57
N ASP A 184 -4.08 -17.41 5.74
CA ASP A 184 -4.24 -17.41 4.29
C ASP A 184 -2.95 -17.07 3.53
N LEU A 185 -1.80 -17.05 4.20
CA LEU A 185 -0.48 -16.77 3.63
C LEU A 185 0.56 -17.85 3.93
N LYS A 186 0.14 -19.10 4.19
CA LYS A 186 1.06 -20.17 4.63
C LYS A 186 2.16 -20.45 3.60
N ASN A 187 1.80 -20.54 2.32
CA ASN A 187 2.79 -20.76 1.25
C ASN A 187 3.73 -19.56 1.09
N THR A 188 3.21 -18.34 1.21
CA THR A 188 4.02 -17.11 1.16
C THR A 188 4.99 -17.05 2.33
N ALA A 189 4.54 -17.40 3.54
CA ALA A 189 5.42 -17.50 4.71
C ALA A 189 6.55 -18.52 4.47
N GLU A 190 6.21 -19.71 3.97
CA GLU A 190 7.19 -20.75 3.63
C GLU A 190 8.24 -20.25 2.62
N PHE A 191 7.81 -19.57 1.55
CA PHE A 191 8.70 -19.04 0.53
C PHE A 191 9.65 -17.96 1.06
N TRP A 192 9.15 -17.00 1.84
CA TRP A 192 9.99 -15.97 2.46
C TRP A 192 10.95 -16.56 3.50
N MET A 193 10.54 -17.56 4.28
CA MET A 193 11.44 -18.29 5.18
C MET A 193 12.51 -19.08 4.40
N THR A 194 12.15 -19.69 3.27
CA THR A 194 13.06 -20.46 2.44
C THR A 194 14.19 -19.60 1.87
N ILE A 195 13.87 -18.42 1.32
CA ILE A 195 14.92 -17.50 0.83
C ILE A 195 15.67 -16.83 1.98
N GLY A 196 15.01 -16.53 3.10
CA GLY A 196 15.62 -15.88 4.26
C GLY A 196 16.70 -16.70 4.96
N SER A 197 16.74 -18.01 4.72
CA SER A 197 17.84 -18.89 5.15
C SER A 197 19.19 -18.58 4.50
N ASP A 198 19.19 -17.88 3.36
CA ASP A 198 20.39 -17.36 2.72
C ASP A 198 20.69 -15.94 3.25
N PRO A 199 21.91 -15.70 3.78
CA PRO A 199 22.33 -14.39 4.29
C PRO A 199 22.11 -13.21 3.33
N LYS A 200 22.09 -13.48 2.01
CA LYS A 200 21.78 -12.49 0.99
C LYS A 200 20.38 -11.88 1.14
N TYR A 201 19.40 -12.67 1.58
CA TYR A 201 18.00 -12.24 1.66
C TYR A 201 17.52 -11.99 3.10
N THR A 202 18.28 -12.42 4.11
CA THR A 202 17.98 -12.16 5.53
C THR A 202 17.64 -10.69 5.83
N PRO A 203 18.33 -9.66 5.27
CA PRO A 203 17.99 -8.26 5.53
C PRO A 203 16.53 -7.89 5.22
N PHE A 204 15.94 -8.51 4.19
CA PHE A 204 14.57 -8.22 3.76
C PHE A 204 13.52 -8.82 4.70
N ASN A 205 13.84 -9.93 5.38
CA ASN A 205 12.98 -10.53 6.40
C ASN A 205 13.10 -9.81 7.74
N ASP A 206 14.33 -9.47 8.12
CA ASP A 206 14.65 -8.80 9.38
C ASP A 206 14.33 -7.30 9.35
N GLN A 207 14.05 -6.77 8.15
CA GLN A 207 13.80 -5.35 7.89
C GLN A 207 14.97 -4.47 8.36
N ARG A 208 16.19 -5.00 8.22
CA ARG A 208 17.41 -4.38 8.75
C ARG A 208 18.63 -4.72 7.90
N TYR A 209 19.51 -3.74 7.71
CA TYR A 209 20.80 -3.91 7.04
C TYR A 209 21.91 -3.22 7.83
N GLY A 210 22.73 -4.00 8.55
CA GLY A 210 23.64 -3.48 9.56
C GLY A 210 22.88 -2.74 10.64
N ASP A 211 23.18 -1.45 10.86
CA ASP A 211 22.45 -0.60 11.81
C ASP A 211 21.27 0.17 11.21
N LYS A 212 21.00 0.00 9.92
CA LYS A 212 19.94 0.70 9.22
C LYS A 212 18.64 -0.08 9.24
N ALA A 213 17.56 0.61 9.59
CA ALA A 213 16.20 0.17 9.30
C ALA A 213 15.97 0.09 7.78
N LEU A 214 15.33 -0.97 7.32
CA LEU A 214 14.83 -1.07 5.95
C LEU A 214 13.33 -0.82 5.94
N TYR A 215 12.91 0.11 5.08
CA TYR A 215 11.51 0.39 4.84
C TYR A 215 11.07 -0.21 3.52
N ALA A 216 9.89 -0.81 3.48
CA ALA A 216 9.43 -1.47 2.27
C ALA A 216 7.92 -1.59 2.18
N THR A 217 7.47 -1.98 0.98
CA THR A 217 6.12 -2.48 0.76
C THR A 217 6.21 -3.91 0.22
N TYR A 218 5.45 -4.83 0.81
CA TYR A 218 5.42 -6.24 0.40
C TYR A 218 4.07 -6.58 -0.22
N PHE A 219 4.09 -7.31 -1.33
CA PHE A 219 2.90 -7.91 -1.93
C PHE A 219 2.88 -9.41 -1.64
N LEU A 220 1.88 -9.83 -0.87
CA LEU A 220 1.79 -11.15 -0.29
C LEU A 220 0.78 -11.96 -1.09
N VAL A 221 1.27 -12.94 -1.83
CA VAL A 221 0.41 -13.81 -2.63
C VAL A 221 -0.42 -14.67 -1.69
N THR A 222 -1.74 -14.66 -1.86
CA THR A 222 -2.65 -15.46 -1.02
C THR A 222 -2.52 -16.95 -1.32
N ASP A 223 -2.84 -17.81 -0.34
CA ASP A 223 -2.89 -19.25 -0.56
C ASP A 223 -3.88 -19.64 -1.67
N ASP A 224 -5.01 -18.92 -1.77
CA ASP A 224 -5.98 -19.05 -2.87
C ASP A 224 -5.40 -18.67 -4.25
N ALA A 225 -4.40 -17.79 -4.28
CA ALA A 225 -3.69 -17.44 -5.51
C ALA A 225 -2.64 -18.51 -5.86
N TRP A 226 -1.91 -19.00 -4.86
CA TRP A 226 -0.97 -20.11 -5.05
C TRP A 226 -1.66 -21.40 -5.50
N SER A 227 -2.86 -21.70 -4.99
CA SER A 227 -3.61 -22.89 -5.37
C SER A 227 -4.10 -22.88 -6.82
N LYS A 228 -4.04 -21.74 -7.51
CA LYS A 228 -4.36 -21.62 -8.95
C LYS A 228 -3.17 -21.96 -9.84
N ILE A 229 -1.97 -22.08 -9.26
CA ILE A 229 -0.76 -22.45 -9.99
C ILE A 229 -0.67 -23.98 -10.06
N PRO A 230 -0.38 -24.57 -11.24
CA PRO A 230 -0.19 -26.00 -11.36
C PRO A 230 0.86 -26.55 -10.38
N GLN A 231 0.59 -27.72 -9.80
CA GLN A 231 1.38 -28.28 -8.70
C GLN A 231 2.85 -28.53 -9.08
N ASP A 232 3.13 -28.89 -10.33
CA ASP A 232 4.50 -29.06 -10.85
C ASP A 232 5.27 -27.74 -10.87
N LYS A 233 4.60 -26.63 -11.23
CA LYS A 233 5.18 -25.28 -11.23
C LYS A 233 5.37 -24.75 -9.81
N LEU A 234 4.45 -25.04 -8.91
CA LEU A 234 4.62 -24.70 -7.49
C LEU A 234 5.81 -25.46 -6.88
N LYS A 235 5.96 -26.76 -7.19
CA LYS A 235 7.12 -27.57 -6.78
C LYS A 235 8.43 -27.03 -7.35
N MET A 236 8.41 -26.50 -8.58
CA MET A 236 9.58 -25.83 -9.17
C MET A 236 10.03 -24.63 -8.32
N LEU A 237 9.10 -23.80 -7.82
CA LEU A 237 9.44 -22.71 -6.89
C LEU A 237 10.00 -23.23 -5.56
N GLN A 238 9.41 -24.27 -4.99
CA GLN A 238 9.86 -24.86 -3.72
C GLN A 238 11.28 -25.42 -3.78
N THR A 239 11.67 -25.99 -4.93
CA THR A 239 12.97 -26.66 -5.10
C THR A 239 14.06 -25.75 -5.68
N ASN A 240 13.71 -24.63 -6.31
CA ASN A 240 14.67 -23.73 -6.96
C ASN A 240 14.70 -22.37 -6.24
N LYS A 241 15.63 -22.23 -5.28
CA LYS A 241 15.80 -20.98 -4.50
C LYS A 241 16.10 -19.76 -5.36
N THR A 242 16.87 -19.91 -6.45
CA THR A 242 17.20 -18.80 -7.36
C THR A 242 15.94 -18.28 -8.06
N LEU A 243 15.13 -19.20 -8.59
CA LEU A 243 13.86 -18.85 -9.22
C LEU A 243 12.89 -18.24 -8.21
N LEU A 244 12.78 -18.84 -7.01
CA LEU A 244 11.92 -18.33 -5.95
C LEU A 244 12.32 -16.91 -5.53
N ALA A 245 13.61 -16.65 -5.34
CA ALA A 245 14.10 -15.31 -5.05
C ALA A 245 13.84 -14.32 -6.19
N ASN A 246 13.96 -14.75 -7.45
CA ASN A 246 13.60 -13.91 -8.60
C ASN A 246 12.12 -13.53 -8.57
N VAL A 247 11.22 -14.48 -8.30
CA VAL A 247 9.78 -14.24 -8.17
C VAL A 247 9.51 -13.27 -7.01
N LEU A 248 10.00 -13.57 -5.80
CA LEU A 248 9.82 -12.73 -4.61
C LEU A 248 10.38 -11.31 -4.77
N SER A 249 11.37 -11.11 -5.63
CA SER A 249 11.91 -9.79 -5.93
C SER A 249 10.85 -8.86 -6.55
N TYR A 250 9.91 -9.39 -7.34
CA TYR A 250 8.79 -8.61 -7.91
C TYR A 250 7.67 -8.33 -6.91
N GLN A 251 7.69 -9.00 -5.74
CA GLN A 251 6.75 -8.79 -4.64
C GLN A 251 7.27 -7.81 -3.58
N TYR A 252 8.48 -7.28 -3.74
CA TYR A 252 9.14 -6.46 -2.72
C TYR A 252 9.56 -5.11 -3.29
N LEU A 253 9.06 -4.03 -2.67
CA LEU A 253 9.41 -2.65 -3.00
C LEU A 253 10.38 -2.09 -1.96
N PRO A 254 11.71 -2.17 -2.17
CA PRO A 254 12.68 -1.61 -1.24
C PRO A 254 12.57 -0.08 -1.19
N ASN A 255 12.80 0.48 0.01
CA ASN A 255 12.85 1.92 0.28
C ASN A 255 11.60 2.67 -0.20
N GLN A 256 10.43 2.01 -0.20
CA GLN A 256 9.16 2.55 -0.65
C GLN A 256 8.05 2.14 0.31
N ILE A 257 7.36 3.14 0.87
CA ILE A 257 6.11 2.95 1.60
C ILE A 257 5.02 3.52 0.69
N VAL A 258 4.12 2.66 0.21
CA VAL A 258 3.04 3.07 -0.69
C VAL A 258 1.70 2.61 -0.15
N TYR A 259 0.72 3.50 -0.21
CA TYR A 259 -0.65 3.20 0.20
C TYR A 259 -1.59 3.12 -0.99
N LYS A 260 -2.41 2.08 -1.08
CA LYS A 260 -3.37 1.95 -2.19
C LYS A 260 -4.33 3.14 -2.27
N GLN A 261 -4.63 3.77 -1.13
CA GLN A 261 -5.50 4.95 -1.02
C GLN A 261 -4.94 6.15 -1.80
N TRP A 262 -3.62 6.25 -1.94
CA TRP A 262 -2.97 7.32 -2.70
C TRP A 262 -3.33 7.28 -4.19
N THR A 263 -3.77 6.14 -4.69
CA THR A 263 -4.25 6.02 -6.07
C THR A 263 -5.54 6.79 -6.35
N SER A 264 -6.25 7.23 -5.31
CA SER A 264 -7.39 8.17 -5.46
C SER A 264 -6.91 9.60 -5.75
N ILE A 265 -5.64 9.91 -5.46
CA ILE A 265 -4.99 11.19 -5.71
C ILE A 265 -4.25 11.14 -7.05
N GLN A 266 -3.44 10.10 -7.24
CA GLN A 266 -2.69 9.84 -8.45
C GLN A 266 -2.97 8.41 -8.94
N PRO A 267 -3.82 8.23 -9.97
CA PRO A 267 -4.29 6.90 -10.39
C PRO A 267 -3.20 5.92 -10.80
N GLU A 268 -2.03 6.41 -11.21
CA GLU A 268 -0.88 5.63 -11.63
C GLU A 268 0.36 6.07 -10.85
N ILE A 269 0.90 5.17 -10.02
CA ILE A 269 2.07 5.43 -9.18
C ILE A 269 3.22 4.54 -9.65
N LEU A 270 4.28 5.16 -10.17
CA LEU A 270 5.50 4.48 -10.56
C LEU A 270 6.26 4.01 -9.32
N LEU A 271 6.66 2.75 -9.33
CA LEU A 271 7.31 2.06 -8.22
C LEU A 271 8.49 1.24 -8.75
N TYR A 272 9.31 0.73 -7.84
CA TYR A 272 10.48 -0.08 -8.17
C TYR A 272 10.54 -1.33 -7.31
N SER A 273 10.59 -2.50 -7.93
CA SER A 273 10.67 -3.79 -7.25
C SER A 273 12.03 -4.44 -7.43
N GLY A 274 12.45 -5.23 -6.46
CA GLY A 274 13.67 -6.04 -6.57
C GLY A 274 14.45 -6.15 -5.27
N PHE A 275 15.48 -7.01 -5.29
CA PHE A 275 16.43 -7.16 -4.18
C PHE A 275 17.74 -6.45 -4.51
N PRO A 276 17.93 -5.19 -4.07
CA PRO A 276 19.16 -4.45 -4.35
C PRO A 276 20.33 -5.03 -3.56
N THR A 277 21.54 -4.88 -4.09
CA THR A 277 22.78 -5.31 -3.42
C THR A 277 23.07 -4.49 -2.15
N ASN A 278 22.70 -3.21 -2.15
CA ASN A 278 22.76 -2.34 -0.99
C ASN A 278 21.35 -1.85 -0.63
N PRO A 279 20.61 -2.58 0.22
CA PRO A 279 19.23 -2.20 0.54
C PRO A 279 19.12 -0.96 1.43
N GLY A 280 20.21 -0.53 2.08
CA GLY A 280 20.23 0.63 2.97
C GLY A 280 20.30 2.00 2.29
N ALA A 281 20.10 2.06 0.97
CA ALA A 281 20.01 3.30 0.21
C ALA A 281 18.99 3.15 -0.95
N PRO A 282 18.25 4.22 -1.30
CA PRO A 282 17.40 4.22 -2.48
C PRO A 282 18.27 4.25 -3.74
N ASP A 283 18.29 3.15 -4.49
CA ASP A 283 18.93 3.03 -5.80
C ASP A 283 17.98 2.33 -6.78
N THR A 284 17.48 3.07 -7.77
CA THR A 284 16.55 2.55 -8.77
C THR A 284 17.27 1.82 -9.91
N THR A 285 18.59 1.97 -10.07
CA THR A 285 19.34 1.40 -11.19
C THR A 285 19.45 -0.12 -11.13
N GLN A 286 19.30 -0.69 -9.93
CA GLN A 286 19.32 -2.13 -9.66
C GLN A 286 17.92 -2.75 -9.58
N LEU A 287 16.87 -1.96 -9.83
CA LEU A 287 15.48 -2.37 -9.64
C LEU A 287 14.71 -2.40 -10.95
N GLN A 288 13.59 -3.10 -10.91
CA GLN A 288 12.66 -3.23 -12.03
C GLN A 288 11.47 -2.29 -11.81
N SER A 289 11.03 -1.63 -12.87
CA SER A 289 9.85 -0.77 -12.81
C SER A 289 8.60 -1.59 -12.49
N ALA A 290 7.79 -1.06 -11.59
CA ALA A 290 6.48 -1.56 -11.22
C ALA A 290 5.48 -0.40 -11.25
N MET A 291 4.19 -0.71 -11.33
CA MET A 291 3.15 0.31 -11.39
C MET A 291 1.97 -0.09 -10.52
N LEU A 292 1.56 0.79 -9.61
CA LEU A 292 0.30 0.66 -8.89
C LEU A 292 -0.76 1.48 -9.63
N THR A 293 -1.84 0.83 -10.05
CA THR A 293 -2.91 1.48 -10.83
C THR A 293 -4.27 1.32 -10.17
N ASN A 294 -5.10 2.35 -10.27
CA ASN A 294 -6.51 2.28 -9.88
C ASN A 294 -7.40 2.26 -11.11
N SER A 295 -8.23 1.21 -11.20
CA SER A 295 -9.20 1.07 -12.27
C SER A 295 -10.37 2.05 -12.08
N THR A 296 -11.15 2.25 -13.15
CA THR A 296 -12.39 3.03 -13.10
C THR A 296 -13.44 2.46 -12.14
N THR A 297 -13.30 1.19 -11.75
CA THR A 297 -14.18 0.50 -10.79
C THR A 297 -13.71 0.61 -9.34
N GLY A 298 -12.58 1.28 -9.08
CA GLY A 298 -12.00 1.42 -7.74
C GLY A 298 -11.13 0.23 -7.29
N GLN A 299 -10.98 -0.79 -8.13
CA GLN A 299 -10.03 -1.89 -7.89
C GLN A 299 -8.60 -1.42 -8.17
N VAL A 300 -7.68 -1.78 -7.28
CA VAL A 300 -6.26 -1.42 -7.39
C VAL A 300 -5.43 -2.63 -7.81
N PHE A 301 -4.53 -2.43 -8.75
CA PHE A 301 -3.65 -3.46 -9.30
C PHE A 301 -2.18 -3.05 -9.16
N ILE A 302 -1.32 -4.04 -8.99
CA ILE A 302 0.13 -3.91 -9.09
C ILE A 302 0.61 -4.66 -10.32
N THR A 303 1.35 -3.98 -11.18
CA THR A 303 2.06 -4.58 -12.31
C THR A 303 3.54 -4.63 -12.00
N SER A 304 4.15 -5.81 -12.09
CA SER A 304 5.59 -6.02 -11.94
C SER A 304 6.03 -7.32 -12.61
N GLY A 305 7.25 -7.34 -13.16
CA GLY A 305 7.80 -8.54 -13.82
C GLY A 305 6.98 -9.05 -15.00
N GLY A 306 6.30 -8.16 -15.74
CA GLY A 306 5.40 -8.54 -16.83
C GLY A 306 4.10 -9.23 -16.38
N SER A 307 3.80 -9.21 -15.08
CA SER A 307 2.58 -9.77 -14.51
C SER A 307 1.76 -8.67 -13.82
N ILE A 308 0.47 -8.92 -13.64
CA ILE A 308 -0.46 -8.03 -12.93
C ILE A 308 -1.18 -8.81 -11.84
N ALA A 309 -1.37 -8.20 -10.68
CA ALA A 309 -2.16 -8.76 -9.60
C ALA A 309 -3.06 -7.69 -8.98
N GLN A 310 -4.26 -8.08 -8.58
CA GLN A 310 -5.18 -7.22 -7.83
C GLN A 310 -4.80 -7.24 -6.35
N LEU A 311 -4.81 -6.07 -5.71
CA LEU A 311 -4.79 -5.97 -4.25
C LEU A 311 -6.17 -6.35 -3.71
N VAL A 312 -6.23 -7.41 -2.90
CA VAL A 312 -7.50 -7.98 -2.39
C VAL A 312 -7.85 -7.54 -0.96
N ASP A 313 -7.00 -6.74 -0.33
CA ASP A 313 -7.23 -6.20 1.01
C ASP A 313 -7.04 -4.67 1.05
N ASN A 314 -7.14 -4.08 2.26
CA ASN A 314 -6.92 -2.65 2.48
C ASN A 314 -5.47 -2.27 2.76
N GLY A 315 -4.57 -3.25 2.75
CA GLY A 315 -3.22 -3.16 3.28
C GLY A 315 -3.18 -3.10 4.81
N GLU A 316 -2.07 -3.53 5.38
CA GLU A 316 -1.80 -3.47 6.82
C GLU A 316 -0.46 -2.75 7.06
N ASP A 317 -0.45 -1.84 8.03
CA ASP A 317 0.79 -1.23 8.50
C ASP A 317 1.42 -2.23 9.47
N ILE A 318 2.67 -2.58 9.23
CA ILE A 318 3.50 -3.38 10.12
C ILE A 318 4.76 -2.61 10.48
N LYS A 319 5.64 -3.20 11.30
CA LYS A 319 6.91 -2.56 11.64
C LYS A 319 7.66 -2.19 10.35
N GLN A 320 7.93 -0.90 10.15
CA GLN A 320 8.75 -0.38 9.03
C GLN A 320 8.24 -0.72 7.62
N ALA A 321 7.01 -1.23 7.47
CA ALA A 321 6.52 -1.65 6.16
C ALA A 321 5.01 -1.60 6.04
N VAL A 322 4.56 -1.64 4.80
CA VAL A 322 3.17 -1.86 4.44
C VAL A 322 3.07 -3.18 3.70
N VAL A 323 2.05 -3.96 3.98
CA VAL A 323 1.81 -5.24 3.31
C VAL A 323 0.45 -5.26 2.64
N TYR A 324 0.37 -5.86 1.46
CA TYR A 324 -0.88 -6.05 0.71
C TYR A 324 -1.04 -7.49 0.28
N LYS A 325 -2.21 -8.08 0.49
CA LYS A 325 -2.56 -9.37 -0.10
C LYS A 325 -2.87 -9.20 -1.59
N ILE A 326 -2.34 -10.09 -2.42
CA ILE A 326 -2.54 -10.11 -3.88
C ILE A 326 -3.07 -11.45 -4.38
N ASN A 327 -3.83 -11.41 -5.49
CA ASN A 327 -4.55 -12.57 -6.04
C ASN A 327 -3.78 -13.37 -7.12
N ALA A 328 -2.54 -13.00 -7.42
CA ALA A 328 -1.67 -13.68 -8.38
C ALA A 328 -0.20 -13.40 -8.03
N ALA A 329 0.71 -14.33 -8.31
CA ALA A 329 2.15 -14.11 -8.15
C ALA A 329 2.70 -13.19 -9.26
N LEU A 330 3.54 -12.21 -8.90
CA LEU A 330 4.14 -11.30 -9.88
C LEU A 330 5.45 -11.88 -10.42
N GLY A 331 5.72 -11.69 -11.71
CA GLY A 331 6.95 -12.13 -12.36
C GLY A 331 7.15 -13.65 -12.43
N PHE A 332 6.12 -14.43 -12.12
CA PHE A 332 6.13 -15.88 -12.30
C PHE A 332 5.34 -16.27 -13.54
N VAL A 333 5.91 -15.99 -14.72
CA VAL A 333 5.36 -16.39 -16.01
C VAL A 333 5.86 -17.79 -16.33
N TYR A 334 5.00 -18.80 -16.16
CA TYR A 334 5.35 -20.22 -16.30
C TYR A 334 4.62 -20.93 -17.45
N GLU A 335 3.58 -20.30 -18.03
CA GLU A 335 2.89 -20.80 -19.21
C GLU A 335 3.70 -20.42 -20.46
N THR A 336 3.87 -21.39 -21.36
CA THR A 336 4.35 -21.16 -22.72
C THR A 336 3.29 -20.42 -23.55
N ARG A 337 3.68 -19.84 -24.67
CA ARG A 337 2.73 -19.19 -25.60
C ARG A 337 1.63 -20.17 -26.01
N ASP A 338 2.02 -21.39 -26.40
CA ASP A 338 1.09 -22.46 -26.76
C ASP A 338 0.06 -22.72 -25.66
N GLU A 339 0.50 -22.89 -24.40
CA GLU A 339 -0.40 -23.12 -23.26
C GLU A 339 -1.37 -21.94 -23.04
N VAL A 340 -0.88 -20.70 -23.15
CA VAL A 340 -1.74 -19.50 -23.05
C VAL A 340 -2.77 -19.46 -24.18
N ILE A 341 -2.36 -19.68 -25.44
CA ILE A 341 -3.29 -19.67 -26.58
C ILE A 341 -4.29 -20.82 -26.45
N ARG A 342 -3.84 -22.01 -26.07
CA ARG A 342 -4.70 -23.20 -25.87
C ARG A 342 -5.84 -22.93 -24.91
N ARG A 343 -5.56 -22.15 -23.86
CA ARG A 343 -6.54 -21.76 -22.84
C ARG A 343 -7.46 -20.63 -23.30
N LEU A 344 -6.95 -19.65 -24.06
CA LEU A 344 -7.69 -18.44 -24.42
C LEU A 344 -8.42 -18.50 -25.77
N SER A 345 -7.88 -19.24 -26.74
CA SER A 345 -8.39 -19.36 -28.11
C SER A 345 -7.92 -20.67 -28.76
N PRO A 346 -8.43 -21.83 -28.32
CA PRO A 346 -8.12 -23.12 -28.92
C PRO A 346 -8.38 -23.17 -30.43
N GLY A 347 -9.38 -22.44 -30.94
CA GLY A 347 -9.65 -22.37 -32.37
C GLY A 347 -8.53 -21.66 -33.15
N PHE A 348 -7.99 -20.57 -32.61
CA PHE A 348 -6.82 -19.91 -33.18
C PHE A 348 -5.58 -20.79 -33.08
N LEU A 349 -5.39 -21.50 -31.96
CA LEU A 349 -4.25 -22.38 -31.78
C LEU A 349 -4.18 -23.44 -32.88
N GLN A 350 -5.30 -24.13 -33.15
CA GLN A 350 -5.36 -25.15 -34.20
C GLN A 350 -4.99 -24.59 -35.58
N LEU A 351 -5.52 -23.41 -35.92
CA LEU A 351 -5.17 -22.73 -37.17
C LEU A 351 -3.69 -22.37 -37.21
N CYS A 352 -3.15 -21.77 -36.16
CA CYS A 352 -1.75 -21.36 -36.09
C CYS A 352 -0.80 -22.56 -36.17
N GLN A 353 -1.11 -23.67 -35.51
CA GLN A 353 -0.35 -24.92 -35.59
C GLN A 353 -0.37 -25.53 -37.01
N SER A 354 -1.43 -25.29 -37.79
CA SER A 354 -1.49 -25.72 -39.20
C SER A 354 -0.63 -24.89 -40.15
N ILE A 355 -0.18 -23.70 -39.72
CA ILE A 355 0.64 -22.79 -40.52
C ILE A 355 2.08 -22.82 -39.98
N SER A 356 3.02 -23.33 -40.77
CA SER A 356 4.42 -23.53 -40.33
C SER A 356 5.08 -22.28 -39.73
N THR A 357 4.86 -21.12 -40.33
CA THR A 357 5.38 -19.83 -39.84
C THR A 357 4.73 -19.38 -38.53
N CYS A 358 3.43 -19.62 -38.36
CA CYS A 358 2.74 -19.27 -37.11
C CYS A 358 3.16 -20.22 -35.99
N ASN A 359 3.22 -21.51 -36.28
CA ASN A 359 3.68 -22.52 -35.33
C ASN A 359 5.12 -22.25 -34.86
N SER A 360 6.03 -21.86 -35.77
CA SER A 360 7.39 -21.50 -35.37
C SER A 360 7.47 -20.24 -34.49
N MET A 361 6.54 -19.30 -34.64
CA MET A 361 6.40 -18.15 -33.73
C MET A 361 5.87 -18.56 -32.34
N LEU A 362 5.02 -19.59 -32.26
CA LEU A 362 4.54 -20.12 -30.97
C LEU A 362 5.64 -20.84 -30.20
N THR A 363 6.47 -21.61 -30.90
CA THR A 363 7.50 -22.46 -30.27
C THR A 363 8.88 -21.81 -30.19
N GLY A 364 9.12 -20.72 -30.93
CA GLY A 364 10.41 -20.04 -30.98
C GLY A 364 10.70 -19.18 -29.75
N GLU A 365 11.97 -18.92 -29.48
CA GLU A 365 12.43 -18.15 -28.30
C GLU A 365 12.34 -16.62 -28.46
N GLY A 366 12.07 -16.11 -29.67
CA GLY A 366 12.03 -14.67 -29.95
C GLY A 366 10.98 -13.93 -29.11
N GLN A 367 11.27 -12.73 -28.62
CA GLN A 367 10.29 -11.91 -27.90
C GLN A 367 9.22 -11.40 -28.87
N LEU A 368 7.99 -11.88 -28.71
CA LEU A 368 6.86 -11.58 -29.58
C LEU A 368 5.64 -11.17 -28.76
N THR A 369 4.89 -10.19 -29.26
CA THR A 369 3.56 -9.83 -28.75
C THR A 369 2.50 -10.45 -29.66
N PHE A 370 1.66 -11.33 -29.10
CA PHE A 370 0.57 -11.98 -29.84
C PHE A 370 -0.75 -11.25 -29.61
N PHE A 371 -1.37 -10.78 -30.69
CA PHE A 371 -2.76 -10.32 -30.68
C PHE A 371 -3.66 -11.47 -31.12
N ILE A 372 -4.26 -12.15 -30.14
CA ILE A 372 -5.00 -13.40 -30.38
C ILE A 372 -6.50 -13.08 -30.44
N PRO A 373 -7.21 -13.38 -31.54
CA PRO A 373 -8.66 -13.30 -31.57
C PRO A 373 -9.26 -14.33 -30.61
N ASN A 374 -10.31 -13.94 -29.87
CA ASN A 374 -11.03 -14.91 -29.04
C ASN A 374 -11.82 -15.92 -29.91
N ASP A 375 -12.28 -17.02 -29.32
CA ASP A 375 -13.00 -18.07 -30.06
C ASP A 375 -14.27 -17.56 -30.74
N PHE A 376 -14.92 -16.53 -30.19
CA PHE A 376 -16.07 -15.89 -30.83
C PHE A 376 -15.67 -15.23 -32.15
N ALA A 377 -14.58 -14.45 -32.16
CA ALA A 377 -14.04 -13.86 -33.38
C ALA A 377 -13.58 -14.94 -34.38
N MET A 378 -12.96 -16.01 -33.90
CA MET A 378 -12.57 -17.16 -34.74
C MET A 378 -13.77 -17.87 -35.37
N SER A 379 -14.85 -18.07 -34.63
CA SER A 379 -16.08 -18.69 -35.16
C SER A 379 -16.67 -17.87 -36.31
N LYS A 380 -16.65 -16.53 -36.20
CA LYS A 380 -17.07 -15.63 -37.27
C LYS A 380 -16.15 -15.70 -38.47
N LEU A 381 -14.84 -15.72 -38.25
CA LEU A 381 -13.84 -15.85 -39.32
C LEU A 381 -14.04 -17.17 -40.10
N ASN A 382 -14.29 -18.27 -39.40
CA ASN A 382 -14.50 -19.58 -40.01
C ASN A 382 -15.80 -19.67 -40.82
N ALA A 383 -16.83 -18.90 -40.45
CA ALA A 383 -18.08 -18.82 -41.19
C ALA A 383 -18.00 -17.94 -42.46
N MET A 384 -16.90 -17.21 -42.67
CA MET A 384 -16.73 -16.37 -43.86
C MET A 384 -16.38 -17.22 -45.08
N ASN A 385 -16.96 -16.87 -46.23
CA ASN A 385 -16.52 -17.39 -47.52
C ASN A 385 -15.22 -16.72 -47.99
N GLU A 386 -14.56 -17.30 -49.01
CA GLU A 386 -13.27 -16.78 -49.51
C GLU A 386 -13.35 -15.31 -49.94
N SER A 387 -14.44 -14.89 -50.59
CA SER A 387 -14.61 -13.49 -51.02
C SER A 387 -14.72 -12.50 -49.86
N GLN A 388 -15.16 -12.96 -48.69
CA GLN A 388 -15.22 -12.16 -47.46
C GLN A 388 -13.86 -12.11 -46.76
N LYS A 389 -13.11 -13.23 -46.73
CA LYS A 389 -11.78 -13.30 -46.11
C LYS A 389 -10.76 -12.41 -46.82
N VAL A 390 -10.81 -12.30 -48.14
CA VAL A 390 -9.93 -11.42 -48.95
C VAL A 390 -10.11 -9.93 -48.62
N ARG A 391 -11.23 -9.54 -47.98
CA ARG A 391 -11.49 -8.15 -47.56
C ARG A 391 -10.93 -7.81 -46.18
N ILE A 392 -10.38 -8.78 -45.46
CA ILE A 392 -9.74 -8.53 -44.16
C ILE A 392 -8.40 -7.85 -44.45
N PRO A 393 -8.14 -6.63 -43.94
CA PRO A 393 -6.88 -5.94 -44.18
C PRO A 393 -5.71 -6.79 -43.66
N THR A 394 -4.73 -7.05 -44.51
CA THR A 394 -3.47 -7.62 -44.08
C THR A 394 -2.72 -6.56 -43.27
N ILE A 395 -2.66 -6.74 -41.96
CA ILE A 395 -1.83 -5.91 -41.09
C ILE A 395 -0.42 -6.52 -41.17
N TYR A 396 0.53 -5.78 -41.74
CA TYR A 396 1.94 -6.14 -41.75
C TYR A 396 2.60 -5.87 -40.40
#